data_AF-A0A9W4VPY4-F1
#
_entry.id   AF-A0A9W4VPY4-F1
#
_cell.length_a   1.000
_cell.length_b   1.000
_cell.length_c   1.000
_cell.angle_alpha   90.00
_cell.angle_beta   90.00
_cell.angle_gamma   90.00
#
_symmetry.space_group_name_H-M   'P 1'
#
loop_
_entity.id
_entity.type
_entity.pdbx_description
1 polymer ?
#
loop_
_entity_poly.entity_id
_entity_poly.type
_entity_poly.pdbx_seq_one_letter_code
_entity_poly.pdbx_strand_id
1 'polypeptide(L)' 'MKKLLPALITSLLLSNYAFADENPVTATQLSEHVYVLFGQGGNIAASVGDDGIYIIDDQFAKLSDDIKKPLAT' A
#
# COMPACT_ATOMS: atom_id res chain seq x y z
N MET A 1 -22.36 -35.04 10.43
CA MET A 1 -22.62 -33.95 9.47
C MET A 1 -22.93 -32.60 10.13
N LYS A 2 -23.71 -32.53 11.22
CA LYS A 2 -24.08 -31.26 11.88
C LYS A 2 -22.90 -30.42 12.44
N LYS A 3 -21.75 -31.03 12.72
CA LYS A 3 -20.52 -30.35 13.17
C LYS A 3 -19.60 -29.88 12.03
N LEU A 4 -19.86 -30.30 10.79
CA LEU A 4 -19.07 -29.90 9.62
C LEU A 4 -19.45 -28.49 9.13
N LEU A 5 -20.74 -28.14 9.25
CA LEU A 5 -21.26 -26.84 8.86
C LEU A 5 -20.67 -25.66 9.67
N PRO A 6 -20.61 -25.70 11.02
CA PRO A 6 -19.96 -24.62 11.77
C PRO A 6 -18.45 -24.54 11.51
N ALA A 7 -17.76 -25.66 11.29
CA ALA A 7 -16.33 -25.66 10.97
C ALA A 7 -16.02 -24.97 9.64
N LEU A 8 -16.86 -25.17 8.62
CA LEU A 8 -16.73 -24.51 7.31
C LEU A 8 -17.01 -23.00 7.39
N ILE A 9 -17.99 -22.59 8.20
CA ILE A 9 -18.29 -21.17 8.42
C ILE A 9 -17.13 -20.49 9.14
N THR A 10 -16.57 -21.11 10.18
CA THR A 10 -15.42 -20.58 10.90
C THR A 10 -14.18 -20.48 10.00
N SER A 11 -13.92 -21.48 9.15
CA SER A 11 -12.77 -21.42 8.23
C SER A 11 -12.91 -20.31 7.17
N LEU A 12 -14.13 -20.08 6.67
CA LEU A 12 -14.41 -19.02 5.69
C LEU A 12 -14.28 -17.61 6.29
N LEU A 13 -14.60 -17.47 7.58
CA LEU A 13 -14.39 -16.21 8.31
C LEU A 13 -12.91 -15.95 8.60
N LEU A 14 -12.10 -16.98 8.82
CA LEU A 14 -10.66 -16.86 9.08
C LEU A 14 -9.83 -16.48 7.84
N SER A 15 -10.25 -16.88 6.63
CA SER A 15 -9.52 -16.57 5.39
C SER A 15 -9.43 -15.08 5.05
N ASN A 16 -10.33 -14.24 5.56
CA ASN A 16 -10.31 -12.80 5.29
C ASN A 16 -9.28 -12.03 6.16
N TYR A 17 -8.75 -12.62 7.23
CA TYR A 17 -7.79 -11.95 8.11
C TYR A 17 -6.32 -12.12 7.65
N ALA A 18 -6.06 -12.98 6.67
CA ALA A 18 -4.70 -13.37 6.28
C ALA A 18 -4.06 -12.50 5.16
N PHE A 19 -4.67 -11.37 4.79
CA PHE A 19 -4.19 -10.49 3.70
C PHE A 19 -3.92 -9.05 4.16
N ALA A 20 -3.41 -8.86 5.38
CA ALA A 20 -2.82 -7.58 5.75
C ALA A 20 -1.40 -7.53 5.18
N ASP A 21 -1.18 -6.67 4.19
CA ASP A 21 0.14 -6.42 3.61
C ASP A 21 1.04 -5.77 4.66
N GLU A 22 1.98 -6.54 5.20
CA GLU A 22 2.92 -6.10 6.24
C GLU A 22 4.12 -5.31 5.68
N ASN A 23 4.16 -4.97 4.40
CA ASN A 23 5.27 -4.21 3.82
C ASN A 23 5.01 -2.69 3.89
N PRO A 24 5.54 -1.97 4.90
CA PRO A 24 5.38 -0.53 5.00
C PRO A 24 6.04 0.17 3.80
N VAL A 25 5.34 1.15 3.24
CA VAL A 25 5.91 2.06 2.25
C VAL A 25 6.94 2.95 2.96
N THR A 26 8.17 2.96 2.45
CA THR A 26 9.25 3.83 2.94
C THR A 26 9.61 4.86 1.88
N ALA A 27 10.00 6.07 2.29
CA ALA A 27 10.38 7.15 1.38
C ALA A 27 11.83 7.58 1.63
N THR A 28 12.59 7.74 0.55
CA THR A 28 13.95 8.29 0.57
C THR A 28 13.97 9.55 -0.28
N GLN A 29 14.41 10.67 0.30
CA GLN A 29 14.59 11.93 -0.41
C GLN A 29 15.85 11.87 -1.28
N LEU A 30 15.72 12.20 -2.56
CA LEU A 30 16.81 12.25 -3.53
C LEU A 30 17.25 13.70 -3.82
N SER A 31 16.31 14.64 -3.77
CA SER A 31 16.56 16.08 -3.86
C SER A 31 15.46 16.85 -3.12
N GLU A 32 15.52 18.19 -3.13
CA GLU A 32 14.56 19.06 -2.45
C GLU A 32 13.09 18.66 -2.70
N HIS A 33 12.76 18.30 -3.93
CA HIS A 33 11.38 17.97 -4.34
C HIS A 33 11.19 16.52 -4.81
N VAL A 34 12.25 15.72 -4.92
CA VAL A 34 12.18 14.38 -5.52
C VAL A 34 12.41 13.30 -4.48
N TYR A 35 11.50 12.33 -4.45
CA TYR A 35 11.52 11.18 -3.55
C TYR A 35 11.40 9.87 -4.32
N VAL A 36 12.03 8.82 -3.81
CA VAL A 36 11.73 7.44 -4.19
C VAL A 36 11.01 6.75 -3.04
N LEU A 37 9.91 6.07 -3.35
CA LEU A 37 9.16 5.25 -2.41
C LEU A 37 9.40 3.76 -2.71
N PHE A 38 9.64 2.97 -1.66
CA PHE A 38 9.78 1.52 -1.74
C PHE A 38 8.61 0.86 -1.03
N GLY A 39 7.98 -0.12 -1.68
CA GLY A 39 6.90 -0.90 -1.09
C GLY A 39 6.63 -2.19 -1.88
N GLN A 40 5.49 -2.83 -1.62
CA GLN A 40 5.10 -4.06 -2.33
C GLN A 40 5.00 -3.86 -3.86
N GLY A 41 4.89 -2.61 -4.30
CA GLY A 41 4.81 -2.21 -5.70
C GLY A 41 6.10 -1.91 -6.43
N GLY A 42 7.26 -2.11 -5.81
CA GLY A 42 8.54 -1.73 -6.39
C GLY A 42 8.91 -0.27 -6.07
N ASN A 43 9.60 0.38 -7.00
CA ASN A 43 10.13 1.73 -6.82
C ASN A 43 9.21 2.74 -7.50
N ILE A 44 8.68 3.68 -6.72
CA ILE A 44 7.81 4.75 -7.20
C ILE A 44 8.54 6.08 -7.08
N ALA A 45 8.48 6.93 -8.10
CA ALA A 45 9.03 8.28 -8.02
C ALA A 45 7.92 9.28 -7.68
N ALA A 46 8.22 10.22 -6.78
CA ALA A 46 7.32 11.32 -6.45
C ALA A 46 8.06 12.66 -6.56
N SER A 47 7.39 13.64 -7.18
CA SER A 47 7.77 15.05 -7.16
C SER A 47 6.77 15.82 -6.30
N VAL A 48 7.25 16.48 -5.25
CA VAL A 48 6.43 17.19 -4.25
C VAL A 48 6.70 18.68 -4.32
N GLY A 49 5.68 19.47 -4.61
CA GLY A 49 5.71 20.93 -4.64
C GLY A 49 4.49 21.54 -3.96
N ASP A 50 4.47 22.87 -3.84
CA ASP A 50 3.39 23.61 -3.19
C ASP A 50 2.04 23.49 -3.92
N ASP A 51 2.08 23.15 -5.21
CA ASP A 51 0.94 22.94 -6.10
C ASP A 51 0.42 21.50 -6.10
N GLY A 52 1.16 20.56 -5.49
CA GLY A 52 0.71 19.18 -5.29
C GLY A 52 1.82 18.13 -5.43
N ILE A 53 1.38 16.88 -5.58
CA ILE A 53 2.26 15.71 -5.70
C ILE A 53 2.04 15.05 -7.05
N TYR A 54 3.11 14.92 -7.83
CA TYR A 54 3.13 14.17 -9.07
C TYR A 54 3.83 12.83 -8.86
N ILE A 55 3.14 11.73 -9.17
CA ILE A 55 3.61 10.36 -8.91
C ILE A 55 3.81 9.65 -10.25
N ILE A 56 4.95 8.98 -10.39
CA ILE A 56 5.27 8.12 -11.52
C ILE A 56 5.36 6.68 -11.00
N ASP A 57 4.42 5.85 -11.47
CA ASP A 57 4.21 4.48 -11.04
C ASP A 57 3.78 3.64 -12.24
N ASP A 58 4.23 2.39 -12.33
CA ASP A 58 3.93 1.45 -13.42
C ASP A 58 2.87 0.38 -13.06
N GLN A 59 2.39 0.34 -11.81
CA GLN A 59 1.54 -0.75 -11.30
C GLN A 59 0.39 -0.29 -10.36
N PHE A 60 0.42 0.90 -9.73
CA PHE A 60 -0.51 1.25 -8.64
C PHE A 60 -1.42 2.46 -8.84
N ALA A 61 -2.25 2.43 -9.89
CA ALA A 61 -3.40 3.35 -9.98
C ALA A 61 -4.41 3.19 -8.81
N LYS A 62 -4.40 2.05 -8.10
CA LYS A 62 -5.34 1.75 -6.99
C LYS A 62 -4.81 2.05 -5.58
N LEU A 63 -3.51 2.18 -5.36
CA LEU A 63 -2.93 2.48 -4.02
C LEU A 63 -2.50 3.95 -3.87
N SER A 64 -3.01 4.84 -4.72
CA SER A 64 -2.62 6.26 -4.70
C SER A 64 -2.83 6.93 -3.34
N ASP A 65 -3.80 6.48 -2.54
CA ASP A 65 -4.05 7.03 -1.20
C ASP A 65 -3.05 6.55 -0.14
N ASP A 66 -2.54 5.32 -0.25
CA ASP A 66 -1.49 4.79 0.63
C ASP A 66 -0.13 5.43 0.33
N ILE A 67 0.15 5.75 -0.95
CA ILE A 67 1.39 6.43 -1.39
C ILE A 67 1.46 7.88 -0.87
N LYS A 68 0.34 8.59 -0.77
CA LYS A 68 0.31 9.97 -0.27
C LYS A 68 0.61 10.07 1.22
N LYS A 69 0.23 9.05 1.99
CA LYS A 69 0.25 9.11 3.45
C LYS A 69 1.65 9.32 4.05
N PRO A 70 2.73 8.69 3.54
CA PRO A 70 4.10 9.00 3.96
C PRO A 70 4.62 10.38 3.51
N LEU A 71 3.99 11.02 2.52
CA LEU A 71 4.42 12.31 1.97
C LEU A 71 3.70 13.50 2.61
N ALA A 72 2.59 13.26 3.31
CA ALA A 72 1.88 14.27 4.08
C ALA A 72 2.68 14.59 5.36
N THR A 73 3.22 15.81 5.43
CA THR A 73 3.84 16.36 6.66
C THR A 73 2.78 16.75 7.68
#